data_AF-A0A7X7A4Z2-F1
#
_entry.id   AF-A0A7X7A4Z2-F1
#
_cell.length_a   1.000
_cell.length_b   1.000
_cell.length_c   1.000
_cell.angle_alpha   90.00
_cell.angle_beta   90.00
_cell.angle_gamma   90.00
#
_symmetry.space_group_name_H-M   'P 1'
#
loop_
_entity.id
_entity.type
_entity.pdbx_description
1 polymer ?
#
loop_
_entity_poly.entity_id
_entity_poly.type
_entity_poly.pdbx_seq_one_letter_code
_entity_poly.pdbx_strand_id
1 'polypeptide(L)'
;MRGTGEMMGVCMPKAQAVEPQKLLETTGASAEEIQADAEAMRIVEAYRRARDEYHEARAHLTVVEANGGRLAVWRARNRCRAALRHFSSMGEQLTAMTQTHPALIARVMHTL
;
A
#
# COMPACT_ATOMS: atom_id res chain seq x y z
N MET A 1 -50.79 23.26 -9.01
CA MET A 1 -49.52 23.02 -8.30
C MET A 1 -49.03 21.61 -8.62
N ARG A 2 -48.05 21.47 -9.52
CA ARG A 2 -47.25 20.26 -9.74
C ARG A 2 -45.80 20.72 -9.79
N GLY A 3 -45.06 20.47 -8.72
CA GLY A 3 -43.64 20.82 -8.62
C GLY A 3 -42.80 19.77 -9.31
N THR A 4 -42.00 20.20 -10.28
CA THR A 4 -40.90 19.47 -10.90
C THR A 4 -39.77 19.37 -9.88
N GLY A 5 -39.48 18.17 -9.39
CA GLY A 5 -38.32 17.91 -8.54
C GLY A 5 -37.07 17.71 -9.39
N GLU A 6 -36.32 18.77 -9.61
CA GLU A 6 -34.94 18.69 -10.11
C GLU A 6 -34.06 18.01 -9.06
N MET A 7 -33.52 16.83 -9.39
CA MET A 7 -32.46 16.21 -8.62
C MET A 7 -31.18 17.04 -8.81
N MET A 8 -30.82 17.84 -7.80
CA MET A 8 -29.51 18.49 -7.72
C MET A 8 -28.43 17.40 -7.69
N GLY A 9 -27.77 17.21 -8.83
CA GLY A 9 -26.49 16.53 -8.90
C GLY A 9 -25.47 17.35 -8.10
N VAL A 10 -25.12 16.87 -6.92
CA VAL A 10 -23.97 17.39 -6.18
C VAL A 10 -22.74 16.96 -6.96
N CYS A 11 -22.24 17.86 -7.82
CA CYS A 11 -20.90 17.76 -8.37
C CYS A 11 -19.92 17.68 -7.19
N MET A 12 -19.42 16.49 -6.88
CA MET A 12 -18.23 16.39 -6.04
C MET A 12 -17.10 17.17 -6.74
N PRO A 13 -16.35 18.03 -6.04
CA PRO A 13 -15.19 18.66 -6.64
C PRO A 13 -14.24 17.54 -7.06
N LYS A 14 -13.96 17.45 -8.37
CA LYS A 14 -12.84 16.65 -8.88
C LYS A 14 -11.64 17.03 -8.04
N ALA A 15 -11.09 16.08 -7.29
CA ALA A 15 -9.82 16.25 -6.59
C ALA A 15 -8.81 16.68 -7.66
N GLN A 16 -8.50 17.98 -7.70
CA GLN A 16 -7.52 18.50 -8.62
C GLN A 16 -6.20 17.83 -8.24
N ALA A 17 -5.57 17.17 -9.20
CA ALA A 17 -4.19 16.75 -9.05
C ALA A 17 -3.38 18.02 -8.76
N VAL A 18 -3.02 18.21 -7.49
CA VAL A 18 -2.21 19.35 -7.09
C VAL A 18 -0.85 19.13 -7.72
N GLU A 19 -0.49 19.99 -8.67
CA GLU A 19 0.81 19.90 -9.33
C GLU A 19 1.92 20.06 -8.28
N PRO A 20 3.00 19.26 -8.35
CA PRO A 20 4.06 19.23 -7.34
C PRO A 20 4.72 20.61 -7.11
N GLN A 21 4.68 21.49 -8.11
CA GLN A 21 5.14 22.88 -8.02
C GLN A 21 4.38 23.73 -6.99
N LYS A 22 3.08 23.47 -6.76
CA LYS A 22 2.29 24.17 -5.74
C LYS A 22 2.55 23.69 -4.32
N LEU A 23 3.01 22.44 -4.16
CA LEU A 23 3.42 21.90 -2.85
C LEU A 23 4.74 22.52 -2.38
N LEU A 24 5.69 22.72 -3.30
CA LEU A 24 6.97 23.39 -3.07
C LEU A 24 6.81 24.78 -2.43
N GLU A 25 5.89 25.59 -2.96
CA GLU A 25 5.68 26.98 -2.49
C GLU A 25 5.02 27.07 -1.11
N THR A 26 4.32 26.03 -0.66
CA THR A 26 3.49 26.06 0.55
C THR A 26 4.12 25.38 1.75
N THR A 27 5.02 24.42 1.55
CA THR A 27 5.66 23.66 2.63
C THR A 27 7.12 24.01 2.88
N GLY A 28 7.76 24.74 1.96
CA GLY A 28 9.20 25.00 2.01
C GLY A 28 10.06 23.74 1.80
N ALA A 29 9.44 22.61 1.45
CA ALA A 29 10.12 21.36 1.14
C ALA A 29 10.73 21.45 -0.26
N SER A 30 11.90 20.84 -0.46
CA SER A 30 12.52 20.76 -1.79
C SER A 30 11.78 19.78 -2.70
N ALA A 31 11.98 19.89 -4.02
CA ALA A 31 11.33 19.00 -4.98
C ALA A 31 11.76 17.53 -4.75
N GLU A 32 13.00 17.36 -4.29
CA GLU A 32 13.59 16.06 -3.93
C GLU A 32 12.91 15.46 -2.70
N GLU A 33 12.57 16.27 -1.70
CA GLU A 33 11.86 15.81 -0.50
C GLU A 33 10.43 15.37 -0.82
N ILE A 34 9.73 16.09 -1.69
CA ILE A 34 8.38 15.73 -2.14
C ILE A 34 8.42 14.42 -2.95
N GLN A 35 9.41 14.26 -3.82
CA GLN A 35 9.58 13.05 -4.62
C GLN A 35 9.88 11.84 -3.73
N ALA A 36 10.79 11.99 -2.76
CA ALA A 36 11.16 10.94 -1.81
C ALA A 36 9.97 10.53 -0.92
N ASP A 37 9.13 11.48 -0.51
CA ASP A 37 7.93 11.20 0.27
C ASP A 37 6.88 10.43 -0.55
N ALA A 38 6.67 10.83 -1.81
CA ALA A 38 5.76 10.13 -2.72
C ALA A 38 6.24 8.70 -3.01
N GLU A 39 7.54 8.49 -3.19
CA GLU A 39 8.13 7.17 -3.34
C GLU A 39 7.97 6.33 -2.07
N ALA A 40 8.17 6.95 -0.89
CA ALA A 40 8.01 6.25 0.37
C ALA A 40 6.60 5.76 0.61
N MET A 41 5.60 6.57 0.29
CA MET A 41 4.20 6.17 0.38
C MET A 41 3.87 5.01 -0.58
N ARG A 42 4.49 4.96 -1.77
CA ARG A 42 4.33 3.82 -2.70
C ARG A 42 4.94 2.54 -2.12
N ILE A 43 6.12 2.61 -1.53
CA ILE A 43 6.80 1.46 -0.91
C ILE A 43 6.01 0.96 0.30
N VAL A 44 5.51 1.85 1.17
CA VAL A 44 4.66 1.48 2.31
C VAL A 44 3.39 0.77 1.86
N GLU A 45 2.73 1.28 0.83
CA GLU A 45 1.51 0.66 0.30
C GLU A 45 1.80 -0.71 -0.34
N ALA A 46 2.90 -0.84 -1.09
CA ALA A 46 3.35 -2.12 -1.63
C ALA A 46 3.68 -3.13 -0.52
N TYR A 47 4.34 -2.68 0.55
CA TYR A 47 4.63 -3.49 1.73
C TYR A 47 3.35 -3.99 2.40
N ARG A 48 2.35 -3.13 2.61
CA ARG A 48 1.06 -3.53 3.19
C ARG A 48 0.35 -4.57 2.34
N ARG A 49 0.30 -4.38 1.01
CA ARG A 49 -0.31 -5.36 0.10
C ARG A 49 0.40 -6.71 0.17
N ALA A 50 1.74 -6.72 0.13
CA ALA A 50 2.50 -7.96 0.24
C ALA A 50 2.32 -8.65 1.61
N ARG A 51 2.16 -7.87 2.68
CA ARG A 51 1.82 -8.36 4.02
C ARG A 51 0.47 -9.08 4.02
N ASP A 52 -0.55 -8.43 3.46
CA ASP A 52 -1.91 -8.95 3.42
C ASP A 52 -1.99 -10.20 2.54
N GLU A 53 -1.34 -10.21 1.36
CA GLU A 53 -1.20 -11.38 0.50
C GLU A 53 -0.56 -12.57 1.24
N TYR A 54 0.50 -12.32 2.02
CA TYR A 54 1.15 -13.35 2.82
C TYR A 54 0.20 -13.91 3.88
N HIS A 55 -0.52 -13.06 4.62
CA HIS A 55 -1.45 -13.50 5.64
C HIS A 55 -2.64 -14.27 5.06
N GLU A 56 -3.18 -13.84 3.92
CA GLU A 56 -4.22 -14.57 3.20
C GLU A 56 -3.71 -15.96 2.76
N ALA A 57 -2.54 -16.02 2.13
CA ALA A 57 -1.94 -17.28 1.71
C ALA A 57 -1.64 -18.22 2.89
N ARG A 58 -1.25 -17.65 4.04
CA ARG A 58 -1.03 -18.38 5.29
C ARG A 58 -2.32 -18.93 5.86
N ALA A 59 -3.39 -18.14 5.91
CA ALA A 59 -4.71 -18.58 6.36
C ALA A 59 -5.27 -19.69 5.46
N HIS A 60 -5.18 -19.52 4.14
CA HIS A 60 -5.55 -20.56 3.18
C HIS A 60 -4.74 -21.85 3.37
N LEU A 61 -3.43 -21.73 3.62
CA LEU A 61 -2.59 -22.90 3.92
C LEU A 61 -3.10 -23.66 5.16
N THR A 62 -3.43 -22.96 6.24
CA THR A 62 -3.96 -23.59 7.47
C THR A 62 -5.25 -24.37 7.19
N VAL A 63 -6.18 -23.80 6.41
CA VAL A 63 -7.42 -24.48 6.04
C VAL A 63 -7.15 -25.73 5.17
N VAL A 64 -6.22 -25.64 4.22
CA VAL A 64 -5.88 -26.75 3.33
C VAL A 64 -5.08 -27.84 4.04
N GLU A 65 -4.23 -27.50 5.02
CA GLU A 65 -3.53 -28.50 5.84
C GLU A 65 -4.49 -29.34 6.70
N ALA A 66 -5.60 -28.74 7.16
CA ALA A 66 -6.63 -29.44 7.92
C ALA A 66 -7.53 -30.35 7.07
N ASN A 67 -7.85 -29.93 5.83
CA ASN A 67 -8.93 -30.55 5.04
C ASN A 67 -8.51 -31.10 3.67
N GLY A 68 -7.30 -30.79 3.21
CA GLY A 68 -6.84 -31.06 1.86
C GLY A 68 -6.03 -32.35 1.71
N GLY A 69 -6.04 -32.91 0.49
CA GLY A 69 -5.12 -33.98 0.11
C GLY A 69 -3.68 -33.47 -0.08
N ARG A 70 -2.71 -34.40 -0.12
CA ARG A 70 -1.26 -34.10 -0.24
C ARG A 70 -0.91 -33.08 -1.33
N LEU A 71 -1.53 -33.19 -2.51
CA LEU A 71 -1.25 -32.27 -3.62
C LEU A 71 -1.77 -30.84 -3.35
N ALA A 72 -2.94 -30.70 -2.71
CA ALA A 72 -3.50 -29.41 -2.37
C ALA A 72 -2.63 -28.70 -1.32
N VAL A 73 -2.19 -29.44 -0.29
CA VAL A 73 -1.25 -28.95 0.72
C VAL A 73 0.06 -28.48 0.08
N TRP A 74 0.63 -29.28 -0.83
CA TRP A 74 1.85 -28.91 -1.53
C TRP A 74 1.69 -27.60 -2.32
N ARG A 75 0.57 -27.42 -3.04
CA ARG A 75 0.29 -26.18 -3.79
C ARG A 75 0.13 -24.98 -2.85
N ALA A 76 -0.64 -25.13 -1.77
CA ALA A 76 -0.86 -24.06 -0.79
C ALA A 76 0.47 -23.64 -0.12
N ARG A 77 1.33 -24.59 0.24
CA ARG A 77 2.67 -24.31 0.80
C ARG A 77 3.53 -23.51 -0.17
N ASN A 78 3.53 -23.86 -1.45
CA ASN A 78 4.31 -23.14 -2.46
C ASN A 78 3.81 -21.71 -2.65
N ARG A 79 2.49 -21.47 -2.66
CA ARG A 79 1.92 -20.12 -2.71
C ARG A 79 2.31 -19.29 -1.48
N CYS A 80 2.15 -19.85 -0.28
CA CYS A 80 2.53 -19.16 0.95
C CYS A 80 4.03 -18.82 0.98
N ARG A 81 4.91 -19.72 0.50
CA ARG A 81 6.35 -19.43 0.36
C ARG A 81 6.65 -18.32 -0.66
N ALA A 82 5.91 -18.27 -1.77
CA ALA A 82 6.08 -17.20 -2.75
C ALA A 82 5.65 -15.85 -2.18
N ALA A 83 4.49 -15.79 -1.51
CA ALA A 83 4.02 -14.57 -0.84
C ALA A 83 4.98 -14.11 0.27
N LEU A 84 5.54 -15.04 1.05
CA LEU A 84 6.54 -14.71 2.07
C LEU A 84 7.80 -14.07 1.45
N ARG A 85 8.29 -14.60 0.33
CA ARG A 85 9.44 -14.01 -0.37
C ARG A 85 9.13 -12.60 -0.89
N HIS A 86 7.94 -12.40 -1.45
CA HIS A 86 7.50 -11.08 -1.91
C HIS A 86 7.43 -10.09 -0.73
N PHE A 87 6.80 -10.49 0.37
CA PHE A 87 6.71 -9.69 1.59
C PHE A 87 8.09 -9.33 2.16
N SER A 88 9.00 -10.30 2.27
CA SER A 88 10.38 -10.05 2.73
C SER A 88 11.12 -9.07 1.82
N SER A 89 10.99 -9.21 0.50
CA SER A 89 11.60 -8.28 -0.46
C SER A 89 11.06 -6.85 -0.30
N MET A 90 9.76 -6.69 -0.06
CA MET A 90 9.20 -5.36 0.25
C MET A 90 9.73 -4.81 1.59
N GLY A 91 9.91 -5.66 2.59
CA GLY A 91 10.52 -5.28 3.87
C GLY A 91 11.96 -4.79 3.72
N GLU A 92 12.74 -5.41 2.84
CA GLU A 92 14.10 -4.96 2.50
C GLU A 92 14.09 -3.59 1.80
N GLN A 93 13.19 -3.37 0.84
CA GLN A 93 13.03 -2.07 0.17
C GLN A 93 12.63 -0.96 1.15
N LEU A 94 11.68 -1.26 2.04
CA LEU A 94 11.24 -0.33 3.07
C LEU A 94 12.38 0.02 4.03
N THR A 95 13.18 -0.97 4.42
CA THR A 95 14.37 -0.77 5.25
C THR A 95 15.41 0.11 4.54
N ALA A 96 15.75 -0.20 3.29
CA ALA A 96 16.71 0.58 2.50
C ALA A 96 16.26 2.04 2.37
N MET A 97 14.99 2.27 2.05
CA MET A 97 14.41 3.61 1.96
C MET A 97 14.52 4.38 3.28
N THR A 98 14.23 3.76 4.42
CA THR A 98 14.37 4.41 5.74
C THR A 98 15.83 4.74 6.10
N GLN A 99 16.80 3.98 5.58
CA GLN A 99 18.23 4.27 5.78
C GLN A 99 18.70 5.44 4.93
N THR A 100 18.21 5.57 3.69
CA THR A 100 18.54 6.68 2.79
C THR A 100 17.84 7.98 3.20
N HIS A 101 16.63 7.88 3.77
CA HIS A 101 15.81 9.03 4.17
C HIS A 101 15.34 8.90 5.63
N PRO A 102 16.21 9.18 6.63
CA PRO A 102 15.88 8.98 8.04
C PRO A 102 14.72 9.85 8.54
N ALA A 103 14.49 11.02 7.94
CA ALA A 103 13.33 11.86 8.23
C ALA A 103 11.98 11.18 7.92
N LEU A 104 11.97 10.19 7.02
CA LEU A 104 10.77 9.44 6.65
C LEU A 104 10.43 8.33 7.65
N ILE A 105 11.35 7.93 8.54
CA ILE A 105 11.12 6.87 9.55
C ILE A 105 9.88 7.16 10.38
N ALA A 106 9.76 8.38 10.91
CA ALA A 106 8.62 8.75 11.77
C ALA A 106 7.29 8.63 11.03
N ARG A 107 7.24 8.98 9.73
CA ARG A 107 6.04 8.85 8.89
C ARG A 107 5.72 7.41 8.58
N VAL A 108 6.71 6.63 8.14
CA VAL A 108 6.58 5.20 7.86
C VAL A 108 6.03 4.47 9.09
N MET A 109 6.61 4.70 10.27
CA MET A 109 6.18 4.08 11.53
C MET A 109 4.77 4.48 11.94
N HIS A 110 4.30 5.70 11.63
CA HIS A 110 2.92 6.09 11.88
C HIS A 110 1.91 5.42 10.94
N THR A 111 2.36 4.95 9.77
CA THR A 111 1.50 4.33 8.77
C THR A 111 1.44 2.80 8.88
N LEU A 112 2.49 2.10 9.29
CA LEU A 112 2.48 0.62 9.34
C LEU A 112 1.57 0.03 10.42
#